data_AF-D8RE29-F1
#
_entry.id   AF-D8RE29-F1
#
_cell.length_a   1.000
_cell.length_b   1.000
_cell.length_c   1.000
_cell.angle_alpha   90.00
_cell.angle_beta   90.00
_cell.angle_gamma   90.00
#
_symmetry.space_group_name_H-M   'P 1'
#
loop_
_entity.id
_entity.type
_entity.pdbx_description
1 polymer ?
#
loop_
_entity_poly.entity_id
_entity_poly.type
_entity_poly.pdbx_seq_one_letter_code
_entity_poly.pdbx_strand_id
1 'polypeptide(L)'
;MGEAGIAAGGAPVDELTQDGMAPPHSNSNSLPDSDSNSNTGCAANRSYRCELPAEKEIVARIGSFVERCKKLQDEASVHSSRIRAEAQVLSQHALAYDAEIKSLKGEIAALLEKDMVGNHLVEKLDDDLYRARSMIYEGDVAALLPHKSNGLFLRLLLGPVNVRATRNDARFKVKEEYNTYRDRTAVLFLAFPCVLLLLKNFLWSGCFPAVPVQAYQAWLLFFYTSLALRENILRVNGSDIRPWWVYHHYFAMVTALVSLTWGIQGHPSCVRKQEAVRHFLSWAAMQGVSMLLQNRYQRQRLYTRIALGKAGRMDVVWGETAGMKGQIWVLYPLLFILQAFQFFIGFKLLKTPMVDKDYDWQMVACGVLLIVMAVGNFANTMATVATKVKVKSRMKRKLQRMSSKTS
;
A
#
# COMPACT_ATOMS: atom_id res chain seq x y z
N MET A 1 11.93 -6.93 -50.25
CA MET A 1 13.38 -6.97 -50.48
C MET A 1 14.08 -6.89 -49.13
N GLY A 2 14.89 -7.89 -48.79
CA GLY A 2 15.95 -7.78 -47.78
C GLY A 2 15.66 -8.39 -46.42
N GLU A 3 15.89 -9.70 -46.31
CA GLU A 3 16.11 -10.46 -45.07
C GLU A 3 17.48 -10.16 -44.40
N ALA A 4 17.66 -10.80 -43.22
CA ALA A 4 18.85 -11.05 -42.39
C ALA A 4 18.99 -10.11 -41.17
N GLY A 5 18.89 -10.53 -39.89
CA GLY A 5 18.88 -11.85 -39.27
C GLY A 5 20.23 -12.15 -38.59
N ILE A 6 20.33 -12.00 -37.26
CA ILE A 6 21.21 -12.79 -36.37
C ILE A 6 20.54 -12.94 -35.00
N ALA A 7 20.53 -14.17 -34.51
CA ALA A 7 19.92 -14.68 -33.30
C ALA A 7 20.95 -15.03 -32.20
N ALA A 8 20.42 -15.59 -31.11
CA ALA A 8 21.04 -16.33 -29.99
C ALA A 8 21.36 -15.49 -28.73
N GLY A 9 20.99 -15.91 -27.51
CA GLY A 9 20.40 -17.17 -27.06
C GLY A 9 19.80 -17.06 -25.65
N GLY A 10 18.90 -17.98 -25.33
CA GLY A 10 18.17 -18.06 -24.07
C GLY A 10 18.73 -19.07 -23.06
N ALA A 11 18.05 -19.14 -21.91
CA ALA A 11 17.87 -20.35 -21.11
C ALA A 11 16.60 -20.21 -20.25
N PRO A 12 15.89 -21.32 -19.92
CA PRO A 12 14.47 -21.31 -19.61
C PRO A 12 14.15 -21.53 -18.12
N VAL A 13 12.86 -21.36 -17.82
CA VAL A 13 12.19 -21.52 -16.54
C VAL A 13 11.93 -23.00 -16.28
N ASP A 14 12.34 -23.51 -15.11
CA ASP A 14 12.02 -24.87 -14.65
C ASP A 14 10.55 -24.96 -14.20
N GLU A 15 9.82 -25.81 -14.91
CA GLU A 15 8.46 -26.28 -14.64
C GLU A 15 8.60 -27.73 -14.12
N LEU A 16 8.28 -27.97 -12.84
CA LEU A 16 8.36 -29.31 -12.24
C LEU A 16 6.96 -29.96 -12.22
N THR A 17 6.90 -31.05 -12.97
CA THR A 17 5.83 -31.99 -13.25
C THR A 17 5.26 -32.64 -11.98
N GLN A 18 3.92 -32.76 -11.93
CA GLN A 18 3.20 -33.67 -11.03
C GLN A 18 3.02 -35.01 -11.75
N ASP A 19 3.64 -36.07 -11.24
CA ASP A 19 3.29 -37.46 -11.57
C ASP A 19 2.43 -38.07 -10.46
N GLY A 20 1.41 -38.81 -10.90
CA GLY A 20 0.40 -39.42 -10.05
C GLY A 20 0.82 -40.73 -9.40
N MET A 21 0.05 -41.13 -8.38
CA MET A 21 -0.03 -42.52 -7.95
C MET A 21 -1.41 -42.77 -7.33
N ALA A 22 -2.14 -43.74 -7.89
CA ALA A 22 -3.44 -44.23 -7.46
C ALA A 22 -3.34 -45.11 -6.18
N PRO A 23 -4.46 -45.39 -5.47
CA PRO A 23 -4.46 -46.01 -4.14
C PRO A 23 -4.43 -47.55 -4.19
N PRO A 24 -3.95 -48.25 -3.15
CA PRO A 24 -4.02 -49.71 -3.11
C PRO A 24 -5.35 -50.22 -2.56
N HIS A 25 -5.81 -51.30 -3.18
CA HIS A 25 -6.99 -52.09 -2.85
C HIS A 25 -6.88 -52.77 -1.48
N SER A 26 -8.00 -52.77 -0.77
CA SER A 26 -8.31 -53.60 0.39
C SER A 26 -8.53 -55.05 -0.03
N ASN A 27 -7.84 -56.00 0.63
CA ASN A 27 -8.24 -57.41 0.63
C ASN A 27 -8.24 -57.93 2.07
N SER A 28 -9.42 -58.34 2.51
CA SER A 28 -9.74 -59.06 3.73
C SER A 28 -9.50 -60.56 3.55
N ASN A 29 -8.93 -61.25 4.56
CA ASN A 29 -9.26 -62.64 4.90
C ASN A 29 -8.68 -63.05 6.28
N SER A 30 -9.60 -63.13 7.25
CA SER A 30 -9.82 -64.11 8.35
C SER A 30 -8.75 -65.11 8.88
N LEU A 31 -8.59 -65.05 10.23
CA LEU A 31 -8.59 -66.12 11.29
C LEU A 31 -7.33 -67.03 11.51
N PRO A 32 -7.15 -67.68 12.70
CA PRO A 32 -7.16 -67.19 14.11
C PRO A 32 -6.04 -67.84 15.03
N ASP A 33 -6.15 -67.60 16.35
CA ASP A 33 -5.53 -68.31 17.52
C ASP A 33 -4.05 -68.05 17.85
N SER A 34 -3.54 -68.02 19.09
CA SER A 34 -4.06 -68.10 20.47
C SER A 34 -2.94 -67.69 21.47
N ASP A 35 -3.32 -67.51 22.75
CA ASP A 35 -2.53 -67.70 23.98
C ASP A 35 -1.53 -66.65 24.54
N SER A 36 -2.05 -65.96 25.58
CA SER A 36 -1.59 -66.06 26.99
C SER A 36 -0.41 -65.22 27.52
N ASN A 37 -0.75 -64.53 28.63
CA ASN A 37 0.02 -64.35 29.87
C ASN A 37 1.25 -63.41 29.91
N SER A 38 1.14 -62.29 30.64
CA SER A 38 1.67 -62.17 32.03
C SER A 38 2.02 -60.72 32.44
N ASN A 39 1.60 -60.41 33.67
CA ASN A 39 1.99 -59.29 34.54
C ASN A 39 3.46 -58.84 34.42
N THR A 40 3.72 -57.52 34.53
CA THR A 40 4.38 -56.88 35.69
C THR A 40 4.81 -55.43 35.37
N GLY A 41 4.75 -54.54 36.38
CA GLY A 41 5.66 -53.39 36.46
C GLY A 41 5.11 -52.00 36.16
N CYS A 42 4.02 -51.58 36.82
CA CYS A 42 3.77 -50.15 37.00
C CYS A 42 4.71 -49.61 38.09
N ALA A 43 5.90 -49.16 37.69
CA ALA A 43 6.79 -48.37 38.54
C ALA A 43 7.36 -47.18 37.77
N ALA A 44 6.98 -46.00 38.26
CA ALA A 44 7.74 -44.75 38.21
C ALA A 44 8.29 -44.25 36.86
N ASN A 45 7.49 -43.42 36.17
CA ASN A 45 8.03 -42.17 35.65
C ASN A 45 6.94 -41.09 35.53
N ARG A 46 6.65 -40.45 36.67
CA ARG A 46 5.70 -39.34 36.78
C ARG A 46 6.37 -38.06 36.27
N SER A 47 6.53 -37.92 34.96
CA SER A 47 6.80 -36.62 34.29
C SER A 47 6.31 -36.54 32.84
N TYR A 48 5.44 -37.46 32.41
CA TYR A 48 4.69 -37.28 31.17
C TYR A 48 3.44 -36.44 31.45
N ARG A 49 3.62 -35.13 31.38
CA ARG A 49 2.69 -34.19 30.72
C ARG A 49 1.21 -34.56 30.87
N CYS A 50 0.65 -34.29 32.04
CA CYS A 50 -0.78 -34.00 32.15
C CYS A 50 -0.99 -32.59 31.56
N GLU A 51 -0.90 -32.46 30.23
CA GLU A 51 -1.52 -31.35 29.51
C GLU A 51 -3.00 -31.38 29.91
N LEU A 52 -3.47 -30.32 30.60
CA LEU A 52 -4.84 -30.20 31.07
C LEU A 52 -5.81 -30.57 29.93
N PRO A 53 -6.82 -31.44 30.14
CA PRO A 53 -7.78 -31.84 29.11
C PRO A 53 -8.35 -30.66 28.31
N ALA A 54 -8.55 -29.53 28.99
CA ALA A 54 -9.00 -28.27 28.41
C ALA A 54 -8.05 -27.67 27.35
N GLU A 55 -6.72 -27.79 27.49
CA GLU A 55 -5.77 -27.26 26.50
C GLU A 55 -5.82 -28.06 25.19
N LYS A 56 -5.85 -29.40 25.29
CA LYS A 56 -6.01 -30.30 24.13
C LYS A 56 -7.34 -30.09 23.43
N GLU A 57 -8.41 -29.90 24.19
CA GLU A 57 -9.73 -29.60 23.66
C GLU A 57 -9.75 -28.26 22.91
N ILE A 58 -9.14 -27.20 23.46
CA ILE A 58 -9.03 -25.90 22.79
C ILE A 58 -8.21 -26.01 21.50
N VAL A 59 -7.09 -26.72 21.51
CA VAL A 59 -6.26 -26.93 20.32
C VAL A 59 -7.04 -27.67 19.23
N ALA A 60 -7.77 -28.74 19.59
CA ALA A 60 -8.62 -29.48 18.66
C ALA A 60 -9.75 -28.61 18.09
N ARG A 61 -10.41 -27.80 18.94
CA ARG A 61 -11.46 -26.85 18.52
C ARG A 61 -10.91 -25.78 17.56
N ILE A 62 -9.72 -25.24 17.84
CA ILE A 62 -9.07 -24.26 16.94
C ILE A 62 -8.69 -24.93 15.62
N GLY A 63 -8.13 -26.15 15.65
CA GLY A 63 -7.79 -26.91 14.45
C GLY A 63 -9.00 -27.17 13.56
N SER A 64 -10.11 -27.65 14.13
CA SER A 64 -11.35 -27.87 13.36
C SER A 64 -11.98 -26.58 12.85
N PHE A 65 -11.87 -25.48 13.60
CA PHE A 65 -12.30 -24.17 13.13
C PHE A 65 -11.48 -23.66 11.95
N VAL A 66 -10.14 -23.78 12.02
CA VAL A 66 -9.24 -23.42 10.91
C VAL A 66 -9.59 -24.21 9.65
N GLU A 67 -9.90 -25.51 9.77
CA GLU A 67 -10.26 -26.32 8.61
C GLU A 67 -11.59 -25.89 7.98
N ARG A 68 -12.59 -25.55 8.80
CA ARG A 68 -13.85 -24.96 8.31
C ARG A 68 -13.63 -23.63 7.58
N CYS A 69 -12.73 -22.78 8.09
CA CYS A 69 -12.38 -21.52 7.43
C CYS A 69 -11.69 -21.74 6.08
N LYS A 70 -10.83 -22.76 5.94
CA LYS A 70 -10.24 -23.12 4.64
C LYS A 70 -11.31 -23.58 3.66
N LYS A 71 -12.21 -24.47 4.08
CA LYS A 71 -13.31 -24.93 3.24
C LYS A 71 -14.17 -23.77 2.73
N LEU A 72 -14.51 -22.82 3.62
CA LEU A 72 -15.24 -21.61 3.23
C LEU A 72 -14.46 -20.75 2.24
N GLN A 73 -13.14 -20.62 2.41
CA GLN A 73 -12.28 -19.89 1.49
C GLN A 73 -12.29 -20.55 0.09
N ASP A 74 -12.22 -21.87 0.03
CA ASP A 74 -12.26 -22.62 -1.22
C ASP A 74 -13.62 -22.46 -1.92
N GLU A 75 -14.72 -22.63 -1.19
CA GLU A 75 -16.09 -22.39 -1.69
C GLU A 75 -16.26 -20.96 -2.22
N ALA A 76 -15.79 -19.95 -1.48
CA ALA A 76 -15.84 -18.55 -1.90
C ALA A 76 -14.98 -18.29 -3.14
N SER A 77 -13.85 -18.98 -3.29
CA SER A 77 -12.98 -18.85 -4.47
C SER A 77 -13.66 -19.39 -5.73
N VAL A 78 -14.34 -20.55 -5.62
CA VAL A 78 -15.12 -21.17 -6.70
C VAL A 78 -16.32 -20.29 -7.06
N HIS A 79 -17.02 -19.77 -6.06
CA HIS A 79 -18.13 -18.84 -6.32
C HIS A 79 -17.65 -17.57 -7.04
N SER A 80 -16.53 -17.00 -6.60
CA SER A 80 -15.94 -15.81 -7.24
C SER A 80 -15.46 -16.07 -8.66
N SER A 81 -14.96 -17.27 -8.99
CA SER A 81 -14.55 -17.62 -10.35
C SER A 81 -15.76 -17.76 -11.28
N ARG A 82 -16.85 -18.38 -10.80
CA ARG A 82 -18.12 -18.49 -11.55
C ARG A 82 -18.72 -17.12 -11.87
N ILE A 83 -18.86 -16.24 -10.87
CA ILE A 83 -19.34 -14.86 -11.08
C ILE A 83 -18.46 -14.13 -12.09
N ARG A 84 -17.13 -14.33 -12.06
CA ARG A 84 -16.23 -13.69 -13.03
C ARG A 84 -16.50 -14.17 -14.45
N ALA A 85 -16.70 -15.47 -14.65
CA ALA A 85 -16.97 -16.03 -15.97
C ALA A 85 -18.30 -15.51 -16.54
N GLU A 86 -19.37 -15.54 -15.74
CA GLU A 86 -20.69 -15.02 -16.12
C GLU A 86 -20.64 -13.51 -16.44
N ALA A 87 -19.98 -12.73 -15.58
CA ALA A 87 -19.79 -11.29 -15.80
C ALA A 87 -19.01 -10.98 -17.09
N GLN A 88 -18.03 -11.81 -17.46
CA GLN A 88 -17.25 -11.65 -18.68
C GLN A 88 -18.09 -11.90 -19.93
N VAL A 89 -18.95 -12.93 -19.93
CA VAL A 89 -19.88 -13.21 -21.04
C VAL A 89 -20.85 -12.04 -21.23
N LEU A 90 -21.47 -11.58 -20.14
CA LEU A 90 -22.38 -10.43 -20.20
C LEU A 90 -21.68 -9.14 -20.65
N SER A 91 -20.44 -8.92 -20.22
CA SER A 91 -19.62 -7.79 -20.68
C SER A 91 -19.34 -7.86 -22.19
N GLN A 92 -19.04 -9.04 -22.73
CA GLN A 92 -18.85 -9.24 -24.17
C GLN A 92 -20.12 -8.92 -24.96
N HIS A 93 -21.29 -9.36 -24.50
CA HIS A 93 -22.58 -9.03 -25.12
C HIS A 93 -22.84 -7.52 -25.08
N ALA A 94 -22.63 -6.87 -23.94
CA ALA A 94 -22.83 -5.43 -23.80
C ALA A 94 -21.92 -4.61 -24.73
N LEU A 95 -20.66 -5.05 -24.93
CA LEU A 95 -19.73 -4.42 -25.87
C LEU A 95 -20.14 -4.65 -27.33
N ALA A 96 -20.65 -5.84 -27.67
CA ALA A 96 -21.17 -6.13 -29.01
C ALA A 96 -22.37 -5.24 -29.33
N TYR A 97 -23.34 -5.12 -28.42
CA TYR A 97 -24.50 -4.24 -28.60
C TYR A 97 -24.13 -2.75 -28.65
N ASP A 98 -23.14 -2.29 -27.87
CA ASP A 98 -22.64 -0.91 -27.99
C ASP A 98 -21.99 -0.63 -29.36
N ALA A 99 -21.31 -1.61 -29.94
CA ALA A 99 -20.75 -1.51 -31.29
C ALA A 99 -21.85 -1.49 -32.36
N GLU A 100 -22.88 -2.34 -32.22
CA GLU A 100 -24.03 -2.39 -33.11
C GLU A 100 -24.82 -1.07 -33.09
N ILE A 101 -25.09 -0.50 -31.91
CA ILE A 101 -25.72 0.83 -31.76
C ILE A 101 -24.92 1.91 -32.49
N LYS A 102 -23.58 1.88 -32.42
CA LYS A 102 -22.72 2.83 -33.14
C LYS A 102 -22.80 2.64 -34.66
N SER A 103 -22.87 1.39 -35.14
CA SER A 103 -23.07 1.10 -36.57
C SER A 103 -24.40 1.65 -37.05
N LEU A 104 -25.49 1.34 -36.35
CA LEU A 104 -26.84 1.81 -36.68
C LEU A 104 -26.94 3.33 -36.67
N LYS A 105 -26.31 4.02 -35.71
CA LYS A 105 -26.20 5.49 -35.73
C LYS A 105 -25.50 6.02 -36.98
N GLY A 106 -24.42 5.35 -37.41
CA GLY A 106 -23.70 5.69 -38.63
C GLY A 106 -24.54 5.48 -39.89
N GLU A 107 -25.30 4.37 -39.95
CA GLU A 107 -26.21 4.07 -41.06
C GLU A 107 -27.35 5.08 -41.16
N ILE A 108 -27.96 5.46 -40.02
CA ILE A 108 -29.00 6.50 -39.97
C ILE A 108 -28.45 7.86 -40.45
N ALA A 109 -27.24 8.24 -40.00
CA ALA A 109 -26.60 9.47 -40.46
C ALA A 109 -26.36 9.46 -41.98
N ALA A 110 -25.92 8.34 -42.54
CA ALA A 110 -25.71 8.19 -43.98
C ALA A 110 -27.02 8.20 -44.79
N LEU A 111 -28.12 7.67 -44.24
CA LEU A 111 -29.45 7.73 -44.86
C LEU A 111 -30.03 9.15 -44.87
N LEU A 112 -29.76 9.92 -43.81
CA LEU A 112 -30.13 11.33 -43.71
C LEU A 112 -29.35 12.17 -44.73
N GLU A 113 -28.04 11.97 -44.87
CA GLU A 113 -27.21 12.67 -45.86
C GLU A 113 -27.66 12.43 -47.31
N LYS A 114 -28.22 11.25 -47.60
CA LYS A 114 -28.72 10.88 -48.93
C LYS A 114 -30.17 11.30 -49.19
N ASP A 115 -30.81 12.00 -48.24
CA ASP A 115 -32.22 12.42 -48.28
C ASP A 115 -33.20 11.26 -48.58
N MET A 116 -32.82 10.04 -48.19
CA MET A 116 -33.58 8.81 -48.49
C MET A 116 -34.68 8.53 -47.45
N VAL A 117 -34.69 9.26 -46.33
CA VAL A 117 -35.57 9.02 -45.18
C VAL A 117 -36.03 10.36 -44.60
N GLY A 118 -37.32 10.48 -44.26
CA GLY A 118 -37.86 11.71 -43.66
C GLY A 118 -37.35 11.99 -42.24
N ASN A 119 -37.11 13.27 -41.93
CA ASN A 119 -36.57 13.75 -40.64
C ASN A 119 -37.28 13.17 -39.40
N HIS A 120 -38.61 13.04 -39.43
CA HIS A 120 -39.40 12.50 -38.32
C HIS A 120 -39.08 11.01 -38.03
N LEU A 121 -38.77 10.21 -39.06
CA LEU A 121 -38.38 8.82 -38.87
C LEU A 121 -36.98 8.72 -38.27
N VAL A 122 -36.07 9.60 -38.71
CA VAL A 122 -34.69 9.68 -38.18
C VAL A 122 -34.69 10.06 -36.69
N GLU A 123 -35.49 11.07 -36.31
CA GLU A 123 -35.64 11.48 -34.90
C GLU A 123 -36.15 10.32 -34.03
N LYS A 124 -37.18 9.61 -34.50
CA LYS A 124 -37.71 8.42 -33.80
C LYS A 124 -36.66 7.31 -33.65
N LEU A 125 -35.88 7.04 -34.69
CA LEU A 125 -34.82 6.02 -34.65
C LEU A 125 -33.68 6.42 -33.72
N ASP A 126 -33.29 7.70 -33.67
CA ASP A 126 -32.27 8.17 -32.74
C ASP A 126 -32.73 8.10 -31.28
N ASP A 127 -34.01 8.41 -31.02
CA ASP A 127 -34.65 8.22 -29.71
C ASP A 127 -34.65 6.74 -29.27
N ASP A 128 -35.00 5.82 -30.16
CA ASP A 128 -34.98 4.39 -29.87
C ASP A 128 -33.55 3.87 -29.63
N LEU A 129 -32.56 4.34 -30.39
CA LEU A 129 -31.14 4.04 -30.14
C LEU A 129 -30.62 4.67 -28.85
N TYR A 130 -31.10 5.87 -28.48
CA TYR A 130 -30.79 6.50 -27.21
C TYR A 130 -31.33 5.68 -26.03
N ARG A 131 -32.57 5.18 -26.13
CA ARG A 131 -33.15 4.27 -25.13
C ARG A 131 -32.36 2.98 -25.00
N ALA A 132 -32.04 2.33 -26.12
CA ALA A 132 -31.22 1.11 -26.14
C ALA A 132 -29.85 1.34 -25.48
N ARG A 133 -29.21 2.48 -25.78
CA ARG A 133 -27.95 2.88 -25.15
C ARG A 133 -28.10 3.13 -23.65
N SER A 134 -29.19 3.76 -23.23
CA SER A 134 -29.47 4.04 -21.81
C SER A 134 -29.61 2.74 -21.00
N MET A 135 -30.26 1.72 -21.57
CA MET A 135 -30.34 0.38 -20.96
C MET A 135 -28.97 -0.27 -20.70
N ILE A 136 -27.96 0.02 -21.53
CA ILE A 136 -26.59 -0.48 -21.38
C ILE A 136 -25.79 0.30 -20.33
N TYR A 137 -25.98 1.64 -20.23
CA TYR A 137 -25.12 2.51 -19.43
C TYR A 137 -25.70 2.97 -18.07
N GLU A 138 -26.98 2.81 -17.80
CA GLU A 138 -27.63 3.30 -16.56
C GLU A 138 -28.03 2.18 -15.58
N GLY A 139 -28.02 0.92 -16.01
CA GLY A 139 -28.39 -0.25 -15.19
C GLY A 139 -27.22 -1.12 -14.72
N ASP A 140 -27.53 -2.35 -14.29
CA ASP A 140 -26.53 -3.33 -13.81
C ASP A 140 -25.49 -3.71 -14.87
N VAL A 141 -25.84 -3.58 -16.15
CA VAL A 141 -24.94 -3.78 -17.30
C VAL A 141 -23.76 -2.81 -17.24
N ALA A 142 -23.96 -1.59 -16.74
CA ALA A 142 -22.91 -0.58 -16.64
C ALA A 142 -21.76 -1.01 -15.72
N ALA A 143 -22.03 -1.86 -14.72
CA ALA A 143 -21.02 -2.40 -13.83
C ALA A 143 -20.16 -3.50 -14.49
N LEU A 144 -20.63 -4.07 -15.59
CA LEU A 144 -19.98 -5.12 -16.37
C LEU A 144 -19.16 -4.56 -17.54
N LEU A 145 -19.45 -3.34 -17.96
CA LEU A 145 -18.67 -2.66 -18.99
C LEU A 145 -17.26 -2.34 -18.48
N PRO A 146 -16.24 -2.35 -19.37
CA PRO A 146 -14.91 -1.91 -19.03
C PRO A 146 -14.97 -0.49 -18.47
N HIS A 147 -14.31 -0.29 -17.32
CA HIS A 147 -14.29 1.00 -16.67
C HIS A 147 -13.73 2.07 -17.62
N LYS A 148 -14.43 3.20 -17.71
CA LYS A 148 -13.88 4.39 -18.35
C LYS A 148 -12.56 4.74 -17.65
N SER A 149 -11.56 5.09 -18.44
CA SER A 149 -10.28 5.53 -17.89
C SER A 149 -10.51 6.72 -16.97
N ASN A 150 -9.80 6.75 -15.84
CA ASN A 150 -9.82 7.90 -14.96
C ASN A 150 -9.44 9.16 -15.75
N GLY A 151 -10.15 10.26 -15.50
CA GLY A 151 -9.76 11.57 -16.02
C GLY A 151 -8.33 11.94 -15.61
N LEU A 152 -7.72 12.88 -16.34
CA LEU A 152 -6.33 13.29 -16.18
C LEU A 152 -5.95 13.57 -14.73
N PHE A 153 -6.81 14.28 -13.99
CA PHE A 153 -6.59 14.63 -12.58
C PHE A 153 -6.41 13.40 -11.69
N LEU A 154 -7.34 12.44 -11.77
CA LEU A 154 -7.25 11.20 -11.00
C LEU A 154 -6.07 10.35 -11.45
N ARG A 155 -5.77 10.31 -12.75
CA ARG A 155 -4.60 9.60 -13.29
C ARG A 155 -3.29 10.21 -12.79
N LEU A 156 -3.24 11.53 -12.58
CA LEU A 156 -2.07 12.20 -12.04
C LEU A 156 -1.79 11.78 -10.58
N LEU A 157 -2.84 11.76 -9.74
CA LEU A 157 -2.71 11.44 -8.30
C LEU A 157 -2.60 9.92 -8.03
N LEU A 158 -3.43 9.12 -8.70
CA LEU A 158 -3.60 7.68 -8.45
C LEU A 158 -2.90 6.78 -9.48
N GLY A 159 -2.43 7.33 -10.60
CA GLY A 159 -1.86 6.53 -11.69
C GLY A 159 -2.93 5.78 -12.50
N PRO A 160 -2.53 4.74 -13.27
CA PRO A 160 -3.42 3.96 -14.13
C PRO A 160 -4.24 2.92 -13.34
N VAL A 161 -4.87 3.35 -12.25
CA VAL A 161 -5.57 2.48 -11.30
C VAL A 161 -7.02 2.88 -11.14
N ASN A 162 -7.94 1.93 -11.29
CA ASN A 162 -9.36 2.18 -11.03
C ASN A 162 -9.61 2.37 -9.54
N VAL A 163 -10.36 3.41 -9.17
CA VAL A 163 -10.75 3.68 -7.78
C VAL A 163 -11.64 2.56 -7.22
N ARG A 164 -12.46 1.95 -8.09
CA ARG A 164 -13.36 0.84 -7.76
C ARG A 164 -12.61 -0.49 -7.85
N ALA A 165 -11.87 -0.85 -6.82
CA ALA A 165 -11.16 -2.14 -6.72
C ALA A 165 -12.01 -3.21 -6.01
N THR A 166 -13.17 -3.55 -6.58
CA THR A 166 -14.06 -4.57 -6.01
C THR A 166 -13.44 -5.97 -6.06
N ARG A 167 -12.70 -6.26 -7.14
CA ARG A 167 -12.06 -7.56 -7.40
C ARG A 167 -10.64 -7.65 -6.80
N ASN A 168 -10.24 -8.85 -6.40
CA ASN A 168 -8.93 -9.10 -5.78
C ASN A 168 -7.74 -8.70 -6.67
N ASP A 169 -7.80 -8.95 -7.98
CA ASP A 169 -6.79 -8.54 -8.96
C ASP A 169 -6.67 -7.01 -9.02
N ALA A 170 -7.79 -6.29 -9.06
CA ALA A 170 -7.80 -4.84 -9.02
C ALA A 170 -7.21 -4.29 -7.71
N ARG A 171 -7.51 -4.93 -6.56
CA ARG A 171 -6.93 -4.56 -5.25
C ARG A 171 -5.42 -4.72 -5.23
N PHE A 172 -4.90 -5.83 -5.75
CA PHE A 172 -3.45 -6.06 -5.84
C PHE A 172 -2.77 -5.05 -6.76
N LYS A 173 -3.41 -4.70 -7.89
CA LYS A 173 -2.91 -3.66 -8.78
C LYS A 173 -2.83 -2.28 -8.10
N VAL A 174 -3.83 -1.89 -7.30
CA VAL A 174 -3.78 -0.65 -6.50
C VAL A 174 -2.57 -0.65 -5.56
N LYS A 175 -2.33 -1.78 -4.89
CA LYS A 175 -1.20 -1.95 -3.97
C LYS A 175 0.15 -1.90 -4.68
N GLU A 176 0.28 -2.56 -5.82
CA GLU A 176 1.50 -2.52 -6.64
C GLU A 176 1.81 -1.09 -7.09
N GLU A 177 0.82 -0.39 -7.62
CA GLU A 177 0.95 0.99 -8.08
C GLU A 177 1.27 1.97 -6.95
N TYR A 178 0.74 1.75 -5.74
CA TYR A 178 1.18 2.47 -4.55
C TYR A 178 2.66 2.25 -4.24
N ASN A 179 3.13 1.00 -4.26
CA ASN A 179 4.53 0.68 -3.96
C ASN A 179 5.48 1.27 -5.01
N THR A 180 5.15 1.14 -6.29
CA THR A 180 5.91 1.72 -7.40
C THR A 180 5.94 3.25 -7.31
N TYR A 181 4.79 3.88 -7.02
CA TYR A 181 4.72 5.32 -6.79
C TYR A 181 5.64 5.75 -5.65
N ARG A 182 5.59 5.04 -4.52
CA ARG A 182 6.37 5.35 -3.31
C ARG A 182 7.87 5.19 -3.53
N ASP A 183 8.30 4.22 -4.34
CA ASP A 183 9.73 4.07 -4.70
C ASP A 183 10.21 5.19 -5.60
N ARG A 184 9.48 5.48 -6.68
CA ARG A 184 9.84 6.55 -7.62
C ARG A 184 9.88 7.91 -6.93
N THR A 185 8.89 8.19 -6.09
CA THR A 185 8.79 9.48 -5.40
C THR A 185 9.76 9.62 -4.23
N ALA A 186 10.17 8.53 -3.57
CA ALA A 186 11.22 8.59 -2.54
C ALA A 186 12.58 9.05 -3.11
N VAL A 187 12.91 8.65 -4.34
CA VAL A 187 14.12 9.15 -5.03
C VAL A 187 14.02 10.65 -5.28
N LEU A 188 12.89 11.12 -5.80
CA LEU A 188 12.66 12.56 -6.01
C LEU A 188 12.64 13.35 -4.70
N PHE A 189 12.04 12.79 -3.65
CA PHE A 189 11.96 13.40 -2.31
C PHE A 189 13.36 13.69 -1.76
N LEU A 190 14.31 12.79 -2.00
CA LEU A 190 15.71 12.93 -1.60
C LEU A 190 16.50 13.83 -2.55
N ALA A 191 16.37 13.60 -3.87
CA ALA A 191 17.18 14.28 -4.86
C ALA A 191 16.94 15.80 -4.87
N PHE A 192 15.68 16.23 -4.78
CA PHE A 192 15.33 17.65 -4.86
C PHE A 192 15.97 18.52 -3.76
N PRO A 193 15.82 18.22 -2.45
CA PRO A 193 16.48 19.00 -1.41
C PRO A 193 18.01 18.87 -1.46
N CYS A 194 18.56 17.71 -1.82
CA CYS A 194 20.00 17.54 -1.99
C CYS A 194 20.56 18.46 -3.09
N VAL A 195 19.92 18.52 -4.26
CA VAL A 195 20.30 19.41 -5.35
C VAL A 195 20.22 20.87 -4.90
N LEU A 196 19.15 21.28 -4.24
CA LEU A 196 19.02 22.65 -3.72
C LEU A 196 20.14 23.00 -2.73
N LEU A 197 20.47 22.08 -1.80
CA LEU A 197 21.53 22.27 -0.82
C LEU A 197 22.93 22.36 -1.47
N LEU A 198 23.20 21.56 -2.51
CA LEU A 198 24.47 21.58 -3.24
C LEU A 198 24.62 22.86 -4.08
N LEU A 199 23.57 23.23 -4.83
CA LEU A 199 23.59 24.41 -5.70
C LEU A 199 23.60 25.73 -4.92
N LYS A 200 23.14 25.73 -3.67
CA LYS A 200 23.16 26.90 -2.77
C LYS A 200 24.50 27.64 -2.76
N ASN A 201 25.59 26.90 -2.54
CA ASN A 201 26.92 27.51 -2.41
C ASN A 201 27.60 27.69 -3.78
N PHE A 202 27.23 26.89 -4.79
CA PHE A 202 27.86 26.90 -6.10
C PHE A 202 27.27 27.97 -7.04
N LEU A 203 25.96 28.16 -7.04
CA LEU A 203 25.26 29.04 -8.00
C LEU A 203 24.66 30.30 -7.38
N TRP A 204 24.34 30.27 -6.08
CA TRP A 204 23.47 31.30 -5.48
C TRP A 204 24.11 32.06 -4.31
N SER A 205 25.44 32.08 -4.24
CA SER A 205 26.21 32.83 -3.24
C SER A 205 25.74 32.61 -1.79
N GLY A 206 25.23 31.40 -1.49
CA GLY A 206 24.74 31.04 -0.16
C GLY A 206 23.26 31.34 0.12
N CYS A 207 22.46 31.78 -0.86
CA CYS A 207 21.02 32.00 -0.70
C CYS A 207 20.20 31.05 -1.58
N PHE A 208 18.98 30.73 -1.16
CA PHE A 208 18.06 29.92 -1.95
C PHE A 208 17.16 30.81 -2.81
N PRO A 209 17.08 30.58 -4.12
CA PRO A 209 16.11 31.25 -4.97
C PRO A 209 14.68 30.80 -4.61
N ALA A 210 13.74 31.73 -4.66
CA ALA A 210 12.36 31.48 -4.28
C ALA A 210 11.69 30.40 -5.14
N VAL A 211 11.86 30.47 -6.46
CA VAL A 211 11.17 29.59 -7.43
C VAL A 211 11.51 28.11 -7.22
N PRO A 212 12.78 27.67 -7.13
CA PRO A 212 13.10 26.27 -6.86
C PRO A 212 12.61 25.76 -5.50
N VAL A 213 12.63 26.59 -4.45
CA VAL A 213 12.10 26.20 -3.13
C VAL A 213 10.58 26.05 -3.19
N GLN A 214 9.87 26.98 -3.82
CA GLN A 214 8.42 26.89 -4.01
C GLN A 214 8.03 25.71 -4.91
N ALA A 215 8.81 25.40 -5.95
CA ALA A 215 8.63 24.20 -6.75
C ALA A 215 8.73 22.91 -5.91
N TYR A 216 9.65 22.88 -4.93
CA TYR A 216 9.71 21.76 -3.98
C TYR A 216 8.45 21.67 -3.13
N GLN A 217 7.99 22.81 -2.60
CA GLN A 217 6.79 22.85 -1.76
C GLN A 217 5.54 22.43 -2.53
N ALA A 218 5.38 22.90 -3.78
CA ALA A 218 4.30 22.47 -4.66
C ALA A 218 4.36 20.97 -4.96
N TRP A 219 5.57 20.44 -5.19
CA TRP A 219 5.77 19.01 -5.36
C TRP A 219 5.47 18.20 -4.10
N LEU A 220 5.85 18.69 -2.90
CA LEU A 220 5.51 18.06 -1.62
C LEU A 220 4.00 18.04 -1.39
N LEU A 221 3.30 19.12 -1.70
CA LEU A 221 1.84 19.17 -1.64
C LEU A 221 1.22 18.10 -2.54
N PHE A 222 1.66 18.00 -3.78
CA PHE A 222 1.23 16.96 -4.71
C PHE A 222 1.53 15.55 -4.20
N PHE A 223 2.74 15.33 -3.68
CA PHE A 223 3.21 14.05 -3.15
C PHE A 223 2.37 13.57 -1.98
N TYR A 224 2.17 14.40 -0.95
CA TYR A 224 1.38 14.03 0.23
C TYR A 224 -0.11 13.88 -0.08
N THR A 225 -0.65 14.69 -1.02
CA THR A 225 -2.03 14.52 -1.50
C THR A 225 -2.20 13.15 -2.17
N SER A 226 -1.27 12.77 -3.05
CA SER A 226 -1.30 11.48 -3.74
C SER A 226 -1.16 10.31 -2.76
N LEU A 227 -0.26 10.40 -1.78
CA LEU A 227 -0.12 9.37 -0.74
C LEU A 227 -1.38 9.23 0.09
N ALA A 228 -1.96 10.34 0.56
CA ALA A 228 -3.18 10.32 1.35
C ALA A 228 -4.33 9.65 0.59
N LEU A 229 -4.52 9.98 -0.69
CA LEU A 229 -5.54 9.33 -1.52
C LEU A 229 -5.29 7.84 -1.70
N ARG A 230 -4.07 7.44 -2.07
CA ARG A 230 -3.71 6.03 -2.29
C ARG A 230 -3.85 5.20 -1.02
N GLU A 231 -3.42 5.71 0.13
CA GLU A 231 -3.51 5.00 1.40
C GLU A 231 -4.94 4.89 1.91
N ASN A 232 -5.79 5.90 1.70
CA ASN A 232 -7.22 5.79 2.02
C ASN A 232 -7.91 4.73 1.15
N ILE A 233 -7.62 4.69 -0.16
CA ILE A 233 -8.13 3.64 -1.05
C ILE A 233 -7.63 2.26 -0.57
N LEU A 234 -6.35 2.13 -0.19
CA LEU A 234 -5.81 0.86 0.30
C LEU A 234 -6.49 0.38 1.59
N ARG A 235 -6.86 1.29 2.50
CA ARG A 235 -7.57 0.96 3.74
C ARG A 235 -8.97 0.45 3.48
N VAL A 236 -9.71 1.12 2.60
CA VAL A 236 -11.05 0.66 2.17
C VAL A 236 -10.96 -0.71 1.48
N ASN A 237 -9.83 -1.01 0.83
CA ASN A 237 -9.56 -2.30 0.19
C ASN A 237 -8.93 -3.36 1.12
N GLY A 238 -8.90 -3.12 2.44
CA GLY A 238 -8.51 -4.12 3.44
C GLY A 238 -7.05 -4.11 3.88
N SER A 239 -6.30 -3.03 3.60
CA SER A 239 -4.93 -2.87 4.13
C SER A 239 -4.95 -2.31 5.55
N ASP A 240 -4.22 -2.93 6.50
CA ASP A 240 -4.16 -2.50 7.90
C ASP A 240 -3.20 -1.32 8.13
N ILE A 241 -3.45 -0.17 7.50
CA ILE A 241 -2.61 1.02 7.73
C ILE A 241 -3.01 1.67 9.06
N ARG A 242 -2.07 2.13 9.89
CA ARG A 242 -2.42 2.85 11.14
C ARG A 242 -3.00 4.24 10.86
N PRO A 243 -4.03 4.70 11.61
CA PRO A 243 -4.68 6.01 11.39
C PRO A 243 -3.72 7.19 11.38
N TRP A 244 -2.76 7.20 12.31
CA TRP A 244 -1.75 8.26 12.41
C TRP A 244 -1.04 8.57 11.10
N TRP A 245 -0.67 7.56 10.29
CA TRP A 245 0.07 7.80 9.05
C TRP A 245 -0.76 8.55 8.00
N VAL A 246 -2.08 8.33 7.97
CA VAL A 246 -2.98 9.10 7.09
C VAL A 246 -3.14 10.53 7.60
N TYR A 247 -3.32 10.72 8.91
CA TYR A 247 -3.37 12.06 9.50
C TYR A 247 -2.06 12.84 9.30
N HIS A 248 -0.91 12.16 9.42
CA HIS A 248 0.40 12.73 9.16
C HIS A 248 0.48 13.31 7.74
N HIS A 249 -0.01 12.58 6.73
CA HIS A 249 -0.06 13.10 5.35
C HIS A 249 -0.94 14.35 5.25
N TYR A 250 -2.09 14.41 5.94
CA TYR A 250 -2.92 15.61 5.96
C TYR A 250 -2.21 16.81 6.58
N PHE A 251 -1.54 16.63 7.72
CA PHE A 251 -0.73 17.70 8.31
C PHE A 251 0.42 18.13 7.39
N ALA A 252 1.06 17.19 6.69
CA ALA A 252 2.11 17.49 5.74
C ALA A 252 1.59 18.26 4.50
N MET A 253 0.38 17.93 4.01
CA MET A 253 -0.31 18.70 2.96
C MET A 253 -0.57 20.14 3.40
N VAL A 254 -1.14 20.33 4.59
CA VAL A 254 -1.41 21.67 5.13
C VAL A 254 -0.10 22.44 5.33
N THR A 255 0.94 21.78 5.82
CA THR A 255 2.27 22.39 5.99
C THR A 255 2.85 22.85 4.66
N ALA A 256 2.77 22.01 3.61
CA ALA A 256 3.26 22.35 2.27
C ALA A 256 2.44 23.49 1.65
N LEU A 257 1.11 23.48 1.84
CA LEU A 257 0.22 24.54 1.35
C LEU A 257 0.53 25.90 2.01
N VAL A 258 0.61 25.93 3.35
CA VAL A 258 0.98 27.16 4.09
C VAL A 258 2.38 27.62 3.67
N SER A 259 3.35 26.70 3.58
CA SER A 259 4.72 27.03 3.16
C SER A 259 4.79 27.56 1.73
N LEU A 260 3.91 27.13 0.83
CA LEU A 260 3.86 27.61 -0.56
C LEU A 260 3.44 29.09 -0.63
N THR A 261 2.59 29.53 0.29
CA THR A 261 2.20 30.95 0.41
C THR A 261 3.26 31.83 1.07
N TRP A 262 4.36 31.24 1.54
CA TRP A 262 5.45 31.99 2.15
C TRP A 262 6.35 32.60 1.06
N GLY A 263 6.34 33.92 0.96
CA GLY A 263 7.17 34.67 0.02
C GLY A 263 8.62 34.70 0.48
N ILE A 264 9.51 34.00 -0.24
CA ILE A 264 10.95 34.11 -0.01
C ILE A 264 11.43 35.41 -0.66
N GLN A 265 11.30 36.53 0.05
CA GLN A 265 11.78 37.81 -0.45
C GLN A 265 13.31 37.85 -0.48
N GLY A 266 13.87 38.42 -1.56
CA GLY A 266 15.30 38.66 -1.70
C GLY A 266 15.74 39.75 -0.72
N HIS A 267 16.18 39.35 0.47
CA HIS A 267 16.69 40.27 1.48
C HIS A 267 18.23 40.31 1.43
N PRO A 268 18.88 41.47 1.68
CA PRO A 268 20.34 41.55 1.79
C PRO A 268 20.95 40.60 2.83
N SER A 269 20.15 40.18 3.81
CA SER A 269 20.50 39.17 4.83
C SER A 269 19.81 37.81 4.56
N CYS A 270 19.69 37.39 3.30
CA CYS A 270 18.97 36.18 2.90
C CYS A 270 19.50 34.92 3.60
N VAL A 271 20.82 34.82 3.79
CA VAL A 271 21.46 33.69 4.47
C VAL A 271 20.88 33.47 5.88
N ARG A 272 20.70 34.56 6.66
CA ARG A 272 20.15 34.49 8.02
C ARG A 272 18.65 34.22 8.02
N LYS A 273 17.90 34.88 7.14
CA LYS A 273 16.43 34.75 7.07
C LYS A 273 15.99 33.37 6.54
N GLN A 274 16.78 32.74 5.67
CA GLN A 274 16.49 31.43 5.07
C GLN A 274 17.08 30.24 5.86
N GLU A 275 17.57 30.48 7.07
CA GLU A 275 18.17 29.43 7.90
C GLU A 275 17.15 28.32 8.26
N ALA A 276 15.87 28.69 8.44
CA ALA A 276 14.79 27.72 8.62
C ALA A 276 14.57 26.85 7.37
N VAL A 277 14.65 27.45 6.17
CA VAL A 277 14.56 26.72 4.89
C VAL A 277 15.74 25.76 4.74
N ARG A 278 16.95 26.19 5.09
CA ARG A 278 18.14 25.33 5.08
C ARG A 278 17.96 24.11 5.99
N HIS A 279 17.52 24.33 7.23
CA HIS A 279 17.28 23.22 8.16
C HIS A 279 16.16 22.29 7.67
N PHE A 280 15.07 22.84 7.12
CA PHE A 280 13.99 22.06 6.53
C PHE A 280 14.48 21.18 5.38
N LEU A 281 15.27 21.72 4.44
CA LEU A 281 15.83 20.96 3.33
C LEU A 281 16.82 19.89 3.81
N SER A 282 17.66 20.19 4.80
CA SER A 282 18.56 19.20 5.41
C SER A 282 17.78 18.07 6.09
N TRP A 283 16.73 18.40 6.84
CA TRP A 283 15.83 17.42 7.42
C TRP A 283 15.11 16.59 6.35
N ALA A 284 14.62 17.23 5.29
CA ALA A 284 13.95 16.54 4.18
C ALA A 284 14.89 15.58 3.45
N ALA A 285 16.17 15.93 3.27
CA ALA A 285 17.17 15.01 2.73
C ALA A 285 17.36 13.79 3.66
N MET A 286 17.53 13.99 4.97
CA MET A 286 17.62 12.88 5.92
C MET A 286 16.34 12.02 5.93
N GLN A 287 15.17 12.65 5.83
CA GLN A 287 13.87 11.98 5.75
C GLN A 287 13.78 11.15 4.46
N GLY A 288 14.26 11.66 3.33
CA GLY A 288 14.33 10.92 2.06
C GLY A 288 15.20 9.66 2.15
N VAL A 289 16.34 9.73 2.85
CA VAL A 289 17.17 8.54 3.14
C VAL A 289 16.38 7.53 3.97
N SER A 290 15.70 7.98 5.03
CA SER A 290 14.86 7.11 5.85
C SER A 290 13.74 6.45 5.04
N MET A 291 13.09 7.21 4.13
CA MET A 291 12.06 6.67 3.24
C MET A 291 12.60 5.56 2.34
N LEU A 292 13.79 5.72 1.74
CA LEU A 292 14.40 4.68 0.90
C LEU A 292 14.72 3.41 1.71
N LEU A 293 15.29 3.57 2.90
CA LEU A 293 15.61 2.44 3.80
C LEU A 293 14.32 1.71 4.23
N GLN A 294 13.27 2.45 4.57
CA GLN A 294 11.96 1.88 4.91
C GLN A 294 11.37 1.12 3.71
N ASN A 295 11.34 1.74 2.54
CA ASN A 295 10.78 1.14 1.32
C ASN A 295 11.47 -0.17 0.94
N ARG A 296 12.79 -0.24 1.05
CA ARG A 296 13.51 -1.47 0.72
C ARG A 296 13.32 -2.53 1.79
N TYR A 297 13.71 -2.20 3.02
CA TYR A 297 13.88 -3.24 4.02
C TYR A 297 12.58 -3.66 4.72
N GLN A 298 11.72 -2.70 5.07
CA GLN A 298 10.45 -3.05 5.72
C GLN A 298 9.53 -3.79 4.75
N ARG A 299 9.62 -3.49 3.45
CA ARG A 299 8.85 -4.18 2.40
C ARG A 299 9.31 -5.61 2.20
N GLN A 300 10.61 -5.84 2.13
CA GLN A 300 11.16 -7.20 2.04
C GLN A 300 10.66 -8.08 3.20
N ARG A 301 10.69 -7.56 4.43
CA ARG A 301 10.19 -8.30 5.59
C ARG A 301 8.68 -8.49 5.57
N LEU A 302 7.92 -7.51 5.10
CA LEU A 302 6.48 -7.64 4.96
C LEU A 302 6.14 -8.78 4.00
N TYR A 303 6.83 -8.88 2.85
CA TYR A 303 6.66 -10.01 1.94
C TYR A 303 6.96 -11.36 2.59
N THR A 304 8.04 -11.47 3.38
CA THR A 304 8.30 -12.69 4.16
C THR A 304 7.16 -13.00 5.13
N ARG A 305 6.60 -11.98 5.81
CA ARG A 305 5.48 -12.20 6.76
C ARG A 305 4.20 -12.63 6.04
N ILE A 306 3.93 -12.09 4.85
CA ILE A 306 2.79 -12.51 4.02
C ILE A 306 2.97 -13.97 3.61
N ALA A 307 4.15 -14.37 3.12
CA ALA A 307 4.45 -15.75 2.76
C ALA A 307 4.31 -16.73 3.94
N LEU A 308 4.62 -16.27 5.17
CA LEU A 308 4.45 -17.03 6.41
C LEU A 308 3.03 -16.98 6.99
N GLY A 309 2.06 -16.33 6.33
CA GLY A 309 0.70 -16.16 6.84
C GLY A 309 0.57 -15.29 8.10
N LYS A 310 1.60 -14.48 8.41
CA LYS A 310 1.68 -13.60 9.60
C LYS A 310 1.29 -12.15 9.32
N ALA A 311 0.87 -11.84 8.10
CA ALA A 311 0.41 -10.53 7.65
C ALA A 311 -0.59 -10.72 6.50
N GLY A 312 -1.52 -9.78 6.35
CA GLY A 312 -2.52 -9.80 5.28
C GLY A 312 -1.90 -9.56 3.91
N ARG A 313 -2.44 -10.20 2.86
CA ARG A 313 -1.95 -10.01 1.48
C ARG A 313 -2.12 -8.57 0.98
N MET A 314 -3.04 -7.81 1.55
CA MET A 314 -3.25 -6.39 1.25
C MET A 314 -2.37 -5.46 2.09
N ASP A 315 -1.73 -5.94 3.16
CA ASP A 315 -0.92 -5.09 4.03
C ASP A 315 0.22 -4.42 3.24
N VAL A 316 0.45 -3.15 3.52
CA VAL A 316 1.55 -2.36 2.97
C VAL A 316 2.54 -1.99 4.07
N VAL A 317 3.65 -1.38 3.72
CA VAL A 317 4.61 -0.92 4.74
C VAL A 317 4.09 0.37 5.35
N TRP A 318 3.73 0.34 6.64
CA TRP A 318 3.44 1.54 7.42
C TRP A 318 4.36 1.63 8.65
N GLY A 319 5.23 2.64 8.68
CA GLY A 319 6.12 2.91 9.80
C GLY A 319 7.05 1.75 10.22
N GLU A 320 7.61 1.82 11.42
CA GLU A 320 8.71 0.98 11.96
C GLU A 320 8.35 -0.50 12.29
N THR A 321 7.19 -0.96 11.87
CA THR A 321 6.61 -2.21 12.36
C THR A 321 7.27 -3.46 11.78
N ALA A 322 8.05 -3.34 10.71
CA ALA A 322 8.54 -4.48 9.92
C ALA A 322 10.08 -4.67 9.84
N GLY A 323 10.91 -4.14 10.74
CA GLY A 323 12.38 -4.38 10.67
C GLY A 323 12.87 -5.74 11.24
N MET A 324 14.02 -6.24 10.78
CA MET A 324 14.78 -7.36 11.40
C MET A 324 15.65 -6.88 12.59
N LYS A 325 16.08 -7.77 13.49
CA LYS A 325 16.82 -7.41 14.73
C LYS A 325 18.02 -6.46 14.51
N GLY A 326 18.85 -6.66 13.48
CA GLY A 326 20.01 -5.79 13.19
C GLY A 326 19.65 -4.50 12.46
N GLN A 327 18.67 -4.55 11.56
CA GLN A 327 18.21 -3.39 10.78
C GLN A 327 17.38 -2.41 11.62
N ILE A 328 16.68 -2.93 12.62
CA ILE A 328 15.96 -2.14 13.64
C ILE A 328 16.91 -1.20 14.41
N TRP A 329 18.15 -1.65 14.64
CA TRP A 329 19.16 -0.86 15.35
C TRP A 329 19.63 0.36 14.57
N VAL A 330 19.59 0.35 13.23
CA VAL A 330 19.91 1.52 12.41
C VAL A 330 18.68 2.41 12.26
N LEU A 331 17.50 1.80 12.07
CA LEU A 331 16.30 2.53 11.71
C LEU A 331 15.71 3.35 12.87
N TYR A 332 15.65 2.81 14.09
CA TYR A 332 15.06 3.55 15.22
C TYR A 332 15.87 4.80 15.61
N PRO A 333 17.21 4.74 15.79
CA PRO A 333 17.98 5.95 16.08
C PRO A 333 17.82 7.02 15.01
N LEU A 334 17.87 6.64 13.74
CA LEU A 334 17.64 7.55 12.62
C LEU A 334 16.27 8.24 12.75
N LEU A 335 15.22 7.49 13.11
CA LEU A 335 13.86 8.03 13.25
C LEU A 335 13.70 8.95 14.46
N PHE A 336 14.31 8.63 15.60
CA PHE A 336 14.32 9.54 16.75
C PHE A 336 15.08 10.83 16.44
N ILE A 337 16.22 10.74 15.74
CA ILE A 337 16.98 11.92 15.29
C ILE A 337 16.12 12.76 14.35
N LEU A 338 15.43 12.15 13.39
CA LEU A 338 14.54 12.85 12.46
C LEU A 338 13.38 13.55 13.17
N GLN A 339 12.77 12.91 14.16
CA GLN A 339 11.68 13.48 14.95
C GLN A 339 12.17 14.64 15.83
N ALA A 340 13.32 14.48 16.48
CA ALA A 340 13.94 15.54 17.27
C ALA A 340 14.33 16.73 16.40
N PHE A 341 14.88 16.49 15.21
CA PHE A 341 15.25 17.55 14.28
C PHE A 341 13.99 18.25 13.71
N GLN A 342 12.94 17.50 13.40
CA GLN A 342 11.63 18.07 13.01
C GLN A 342 11.07 18.99 14.10
N PHE A 343 11.10 18.54 15.35
CA PHE A 343 10.67 19.34 16.50
C PHE A 343 11.53 20.60 16.66
N PHE A 344 12.84 20.48 16.53
CA PHE A 344 13.77 21.62 16.59
C PHE A 344 13.47 22.67 15.53
N ILE A 345 13.19 22.25 14.28
CA ILE A 345 12.81 23.19 13.21
C ILE A 345 11.49 23.88 13.56
N GLY A 346 10.49 23.12 14.00
CA GLY A 346 9.20 23.67 14.40
C GLY A 346 9.34 24.69 15.54
N PHE A 347 10.14 24.37 16.56
CA PHE A 347 10.43 25.27 17.67
C PHE A 347 11.18 26.54 17.23
N LYS A 348 12.15 26.42 16.32
CA LYS A 348 12.86 27.57 15.74
C LYS A 348 11.91 28.53 15.03
N LEU A 349 10.97 28.00 14.24
CA LEU A 349 9.95 28.79 13.56
C LEU A 349 8.96 29.45 14.53
N LEU A 350 8.55 28.75 15.59
CA LEU A 350 7.68 29.31 16.63
C LEU A 350 8.33 30.42 17.44
N LYS A 351 9.67 30.41 17.56
CA LYS A 351 10.41 31.44 18.28
C LYS A 351 10.59 32.72 17.44
N THR A 352 10.40 32.68 16.13
CA THR A 352 10.62 33.82 15.24
C THR A 352 9.90 35.11 15.67
N PRO A 353 8.61 35.10 16.05
CA PRO A 353 7.90 36.31 16.50
C PRO A 353 8.51 36.97 17.74
N MET A 354 9.28 36.23 18.55
CA MET A 354 9.93 36.76 19.75
C MET A 354 11.27 37.44 19.43
N VAL A 355 11.83 37.21 18.25
CA VAL A 355 13.19 37.62 17.87
C VAL A 355 13.17 38.65 16.76
N ASP A 356 12.31 38.48 15.76
CA ASP A 356 12.14 39.38 14.63
C ASP A 356 10.78 40.07 14.68
N LYS A 357 10.77 41.40 14.52
CA LYS A 357 9.54 42.21 14.46
C LYS A 357 8.79 42.04 13.13
N ASP A 358 9.52 41.71 12.06
CA ASP A 358 9.00 41.51 10.70
C ASP A 358 8.87 40.01 10.38
N TYR A 359 8.06 39.28 11.15
CA TYR A 359 7.83 37.85 10.93
C TYR A 359 6.56 37.59 10.10
N ASP A 360 6.59 36.53 9.31
CA ASP A 360 5.43 36.04 8.57
C ASP A 360 4.64 35.02 9.41
N TRP A 361 3.31 35.12 9.41
CA TRP A 361 2.45 34.19 10.17
C TRP A 361 2.60 32.73 9.72
N GLN A 362 2.97 32.50 8.45
CA GLN A 362 3.24 31.19 7.88
C GLN A 362 4.33 30.45 8.67
N MET A 363 5.32 31.17 9.20
CA MET A 363 6.38 30.60 10.03
C MET A 363 5.79 30.00 11.31
N VAL A 364 4.91 30.73 11.99
CA VAL A 364 4.24 30.26 13.21
C VAL A 364 3.36 29.05 12.90
N ALA A 365 2.53 29.13 11.86
CA ALA A 365 1.63 28.04 11.46
C ALA A 365 2.40 26.77 11.09
N CYS A 366 3.44 26.87 10.25
CA CYS A 366 4.32 25.73 9.93
C CYS A 366 5.07 25.22 11.17
N GLY A 367 5.48 26.10 12.08
CA GLY A 367 6.10 25.74 13.35
C GLY A 367 5.21 24.84 14.21
N VAL A 368 3.94 25.21 14.40
CA VAL A 368 2.95 24.39 15.12
C VAL A 368 2.76 23.04 14.43
N LEU A 369 2.53 23.03 13.12
CA LEU A 369 2.28 21.81 12.36
C LEU A 369 3.46 20.83 12.42
N LEU A 370 4.70 21.34 12.31
CA LEU A 370 5.91 20.52 12.43
C LEU A 370 6.07 19.91 13.82
N ILE A 371 5.75 20.65 14.89
CA ILE A 371 5.79 20.12 16.26
C ILE A 371 4.72 19.04 16.46
N VAL A 372 3.48 19.28 16.02
CA VAL A 372 2.39 18.30 16.13
C VAL A 372 2.78 16.99 15.42
N MET A 373 3.32 17.09 14.20
CA MET A 373 3.81 15.93 13.46
C MET A 373 4.98 15.23 14.16
N ALA A 374 5.95 15.99 14.69
CA ALA A 374 7.10 15.42 15.40
C ALA A 374 6.67 14.63 16.65
N VAL A 375 5.79 15.22 17.47
CA VAL A 375 5.25 14.59 18.68
C VAL A 375 4.43 13.34 18.35
N GLY A 376 3.54 13.42 17.35
CA GLY A 376 2.72 12.26 16.98
C GLY A 376 3.53 11.13 16.33
N ASN A 377 4.57 11.47 15.57
CA ASN A 377 5.54 10.50 15.05
C ASN A 377 6.27 9.80 16.20
N PHE A 378 6.77 10.57 17.17
CA PHE A 378 7.44 10.05 18.36
C PHE A 378 6.54 9.13 19.19
N ALA A 379 5.30 9.52 19.45
CA ALA A 379 4.33 8.71 20.19
C ALA A 379 4.07 7.36 19.48
N ASN A 380 3.94 7.36 18.15
CA ASN A 380 3.73 6.13 17.37
C ASN A 380 4.97 5.24 17.34
N THR A 381 6.16 5.82 17.25
CA THR A 381 7.42 5.09 17.38
C THR A 381 7.52 4.43 18.74
N MET A 382 7.22 5.17 19.80
CA MET A 382 7.26 4.66 21.17
C MET A 382 6.25 3.55 21.44
N ALA A 383 5.01 3.70 20.96
CA ALA A 383 4.00 2.64 21.03
C ALA A 383 4.48 1.35 20.34
N THR A 384 5.17 1.48 19.22
CA THR A 384 5.72 0.33 18.46
C THR A 384 6.85 -0.35 19.22
N VAL A 385 7.79 0.42 19.76
CA VAL A 385 8.90 -0.11 20.58
C VAL A 385 8.35 -0.79 21.83
N ALA A 386 7.44 -0.15 22.57
CA ALA A 386 6.82 -0.70 23.77
C ALA A 386 6.11 -2.03 23.50
N THR A 387 5.37 -2.13 22.40
CA THR A 387 4.71 -3.38 21.97
C THR A 387 5.73 -4.48 21.71
N LYS A 388 6.82 -4.18 20.99
CA LYS A 388 7.89 -5.16 20.71
C LYS A 388 8.61 -5.62 21.99
N VAL A 389 8.91 -4.69 22.91
CA VAL A 389 9.53 -5.00 24.21
C VAL A 389 8.60 -5.89 25.04
N LYS A 390 7.31 -5.56 25.11
CA LYS A 390 6.31 -6.36 25.84
C LYS A 390 6.24 -7.80 25.31
N VAL A 391 6.16 -7.98 23.99
CA VAL A 391 6.14 -9.32 23.35
C VAL A 391 7.43 -10.09 23.63
N LYS A 392 8.60 -9.45 23.48
CA LYS A 392 9.91 -10.06 23.78
C LYS A 392 10.00 -10.50 25.24
N SER A 393 9.52 -9.68 26.18
CA SER A 393 9.50 -10.01 27.62
C SER A 393 8.61 -11.21 27.94
N ARG A 394 7.46 -11.34 27.26
CA ARG A 394 6.54 -12.48 27.43
C ARG A 394 7.19 -13.76 26.89
N MET A 395 7.84 -13.70 25.73
CA MET A 395 8.53 -14.84 25.15
C MET A 395 9.70 -15.31 26.03
N LYS A 396 10.51 -14.38 26.54
CA LYS A 396 11.60 -14.69 27.47
C LYS A 396 11.08 -15.36 28.75
N ARG A 397 10.01 -14.84 29.35
CA ARG A 397 9.36 -15.45 30.52
C ARG A 397 8.84 -16.87 30.23
N LYS A 398 8.27 -17.12 29.04
CA LYS A 398 7.81 -18.45 28.62
C LYS A 398 9.00 -19.42 28.47
N LEU A 399 10.09 -18.99 27.84
CA LEU A 399 11.32 -19.78 27.70
C LEU A 399 11.94 -20.12 29.06
N GLN A 400 12.03 -19.16 29.98
CA GLN A 400 12.54 -19.40 31.34
C GLN A 400 11.70 -20.43 32.10
N ARG A 401 10.37 -20.35 32.01
CA ARG A 401 9.45 -21.32 32.61
C ARG A 401 9.53 -22.72 32.00
N MET A 402 9.92 -22.85 30.73
CA MET A 402 10.13 -24.16 30.10
C MET A 402 11.47 -24.74 30.52
N SER A 403 12.54 -23.94 30.54
CA SER A 403 13.88 -24.36 30.97
C SER A 403 13.92 -24.79 32.44
N SER A 404 13.19 -24.10 33.32
CA SER A 404 13.09 -24.44 34.74
C SER A 404 12.23 -25.65 35.06
N LYS A 405 11.60 -26.28 34.05
CA LYS A 405 10.82 -27.52 34.19
C LYS A 405 11.55 -28.74 33.60
N THR A 406 12.66 -28.51 32.90
CA THR A 406 13.51 -29.53 32.26
C THR A 406 14.82 -29.77 33.00
N SER A 407 15.16 -28.92 33.97
CA SER A 407 16.10 -29.21 35.07
C SER A 407 15.27 -29.58 36.29
#